data_AF-A0A401HVW8-F1
#
_entry.id   AF-A0A401HVW8-F1
#
_cell.length_a   1.000
_cell.length_b   1.000
_cell.length_c   1.000
_cell.angle_alpha   90.00
_cell.angle_beta   90.00
_cell.angle_gamma   90.00
#
_symmetry.space_group_name_H-M   'P 1'
#
loop_
_entity.id
_entity.type
_entity.pdbx_description
1 polymer ?
#
loop_
_entity_poly.entity_id
_entity_poly.type
_entity_poly.pdbx_seq_one_letter_code
_entity_poly.pdbx_strand_id
1 'polypeptide(L)' 'MFGVIVKAYRKHMGWSQEDTAQKLNMSRSAISKIERGLQAFEVSTLAKLMKITGEPGIGLSIMAGMEGFQIVTQVIGG' A
#
# COMPACT_ATOMS: atom_id res chain seq x y z
N MET A 1 8.45 8.04 1.44
CA MET A 1 7.04 8.32 1.05
C MET A 1 6.21 7.04 0.92
N PHE A 2 6.61 6.08 0.08
CA PHE A 2 5.85 4.84 -0.18
C PHE A 2 5.54 3.98 1.06
N GLY A 3 6.47 3.87 2.01
CA GLY A 3 6.28 3.09 3.24
C GLY A 3 5.06 3.48 4.07
N VAL A 4 4.79 4.80 4.16
CA VAL A 4 3.67 5.33 4.93
C VAL A 4 2.34 4.92 4.31
N ILE A 5 2.30 4.83 2.98
CA ILE A 5 1.11 4.44 2.21
C ILE A 5 0.83 2.95 2.37
N VAL A 6 1.87 2.11 2.30
CA VAL A 6 1.75 0.65 2.60
C VAL A 6 1.16 0.44 3.99
N LYS A 7 1.63 1.19 5.00
CA LYS A 7 1.11 1.13 6.37
C LYS A 7 -0.35 1.57 6.47
N ALA A 8 -0.71 2.67 5.80
CA ALA A 8 -2.07 3.20 5.82
C ALA A 8 -3.06 2.19 5.20
N TYR A 9 -2.71 1.61 4.05
CA TYR A 9 -3.54 0.61 3.38
C TYR A 9 -3.70 -0.66 4.17
N ARG A 10 -2.58 -1.20 4.67
CA ARG A 10 -2.62 -2.36 5.54
C ARG A 10 -3.60 -2.16 6.70
N LYS A 11 -3.56 -0.99 7.35
CA LYS A 11 -4.51 -0.66 8.42
C LYS A 11 -5.95 -0.51 7.92
N HIS A 12 -6.16 0.12 6.77
CA HIS A 12 -7.48 0.25 6.14
C HIS A 12 -8.12 -1.12 5.84
N MET A 13 -7.33 -2.07 5.38
CA MET A 13 -7.76 -3.46 5.12
C MET A 13 -7.87 -4.31 6.39
N GLY A 14 -7.55 -3.77 7.57
CA GLY A 14 -7.56 -4.51 8.84
C GLY A 14 -6.43 -5.55 8.96
N TRP A 15 -5.37 -5.45 8.16
CA TRP A 15 -4.29 -6.43 8.13
C TRP A 15 -3.18 -6.13 9.13
N SER A 16 -2.59 -7.18 9.71
CA SER A 16 -1.31 -7.10 10.42
C SER A 16 -0.13 -7.05 9.43
N GLN A 17 1.06 -6.70 9.92
CA GLN A 17 2.28 -6.76 9.10
C GLN A 17 2.57 -8.20 8.66
N GLU A 18 2.19 -9.19 9.47
CA GLU A 18 2.28 -10.63 9.15
C GLU A 18 1.34 -11.00 8.01
N ASP A 19 0.08 -10.56 8.04
CA ASP A 19 -0.89 -10.83 6.97
C ASP A 19 -0.44 -10.23 5.64
N THR A 20 0.10 -9.02 5.70
CA THR A 20 0.63 -8.32 4.52
C THR A 20 1.87 -9.03 3.97
N ALA A 21 2.74 -9.50 4.86
CA ALA A 21 3.92 -10.29 4.51
C ALA A 21 3.53 -11.60 3.82
N GLN A 22 2.56 -12.35 4.35
CA GLN A 22 2.05 -13.57 3.73
C GLN A 22 1.46 -13.29 2.34
N LYS A 23 0.62 -12.26 2.22
CA LYS A 23 -0.02 -11.87 0.95
C LYS A 23 0.98 -11.44 -0.12
N LEU A 24 2.06 -10.75 0.26
CA LEU A 24 3.10 -10.29 -0.67
C LEU A 24 4.23 -11.30 -0.88
N ASN A 25 4.21 -12.43 -0.17
CA ASN A 25 5.31 -13.39 -0.08
C ASN A 25 6.63 -12.71 0.30
N MET A 26 6.60 -11.97 1.41
CA MET A 26 7.74 -11.25 1.99
C MET A 26 7.87 -11.62 3.47
N SER A 27 9.00 -11.27 4.09
CA SER A 27 9.09 -11.36 5.55
C SER A 27 8.41 -10.17 6.22
N ARG A 28 7.84 -10.36 7.41
CA ARG A 28 7.30 -9.25 8.21
C ARG A 28 8.35 -8.19 8.53
N SER A 29 9.60 -8.59 8.73
CA SER A 29 10.73 -7.66 8.89
C SER A 29 10.93 -6.77 7.65
N ALA A 30 10.75 -7.30 6.43
CA ALA A 30 10.79 -6.51 5.21
C ALA A 30 9.63 -5.50 5.16
N ILE A 31 8.40 -5.93 5.50
CA ILE A 31 7.25 -5.01 5.61
C ILE A 31 7.53 -3.89 6.62
N SER A 32 8.07 -4.21 7.79
CA SER A 32 8.44 -3.21 8.80
C SER A 32 9.51 -2.23 8.32
N LYS A 33 10.51 -2.68 7.56
CA LYS A 33 11.53 -1.79 6.97
C LYS A 33 10.94 -0.90 5.89
N ILE A 34 10.10 -1.45 5.02
CA ILE A 34 9.37 -0.69 3.99
C ILE A 34 8.54 0.41 4.64
N GLU A 35 7.71 0.07 5.64
CA GLU A 35 6.83 1.04 6.30
C GLU A 35 7.60 2.19 6.98
N ARG A 36 8.83 1.94 7.41
CA ARG A 36 9.73 2.94 8.02
C ARG A 36 10.63 3.66 7.01
N GLY A 37 10.54 3.32 5.73
CA GLY A 37 11.41 3.88 4.69
C GLY A 37 12.86 3.39 4.75
N LEU A 38 13.13 2.30 5.47
CA LEU A 38 14.45 1.68 5.61
C LEU A 38 14.75 0.64 4.51
N GLN A 39 13.76 0.35 3.67
CA GLN A 39 13.90 -0.51 2.51
C GLN A 39 13.08 0.08 1.37
N ALA A 40 13.67 0.12 0.17
CA ALA A 40 12.99 0.58 -1.03
C ALA A 40 11.78 -0.32 -1.34
N PHE A 41 10.75 0.31 -1.90
CA PHE A 41 9.53 -0.37 -2.30
C PHE A 41 9.51 -0.48 -3.83
N GLU A 42 9.66 -1.69 -4.34
CA GLU A 42 9.67 -1.96 -5.79
C GLU A 42 8.28 -1.75 -6.40
N VAL A 43 8.24 -1.22 -7.62
CA VAL A 43 6.98 -1.03 -8.39
C VAL A 43 6.24 -2.35 -8.59
N SER A 44 6.96 -3.48 -8.68
CA SER A 44 6.37 -4.81 -8.75
C SER A 44 5.60 -5.20 -7.47
N THR A 45 6.07 -4.73 -6.30
CA THR A 45 5.38 -4.97 -5.02
C THR A 45 4.15 -4.09 -4.91
N LEU A 46 4.20 -2.87 -5.43
CA LEU A 46 3.03 -2.01 -5.59
C LEU A 46 1.95 -2.68 -6.43
N ALA A 47 2.31 -3.21 -7.60
CA ALA A 47 1.37 -3.91 -8.48
C ALA A 47 0.70 -5.12 -7.79
N LYS A 48 1.46 -5.88 -7.01
CA LYS A 48 0.91 -6.97 -6.19
C LYS A 48 -0.06 -6.44 -5.13
N LEU A 49 0.31 -5.37 -4.44
CA LEU A 49 -0.54 -4.76 -3.42
C LEU A 49 -1.88 -4.32 -4.02
N MET A 50 -1.87 -3.62 -5.16
CA MET A 50 -3.07 -3.20 -5.90
C MET A 50 -3.97 -4.38 -6.29
N LYS A 51 -3.36 -5.46 -6.77
CA LYS A 51 -4.09 -6.67 -7.17
C LYS A 51 -4.76 -7.35 -5.97
N ILE A 52 -4.10 -7.38 -4.82
CA ILE A 52 -4.60 -8.07 -3.63
C ILE A 52 -5.67 -7.25 -2.90
N THR A 53 -5.57 -5.93 -2.92
CA THR A 53 -6.59 -5.05 -2.35
C THR A 53 -7.79 -4.85 -3.26
N GLY A 54 -7.66 -5.13 -4.57
CA GLY A 54 -8.72 -4.89 -5.55
C GLY A 54 -8.95 -3.40 -5.88
N GLU A 55 -8.02 -2.54 -5.45
CA GLU A 55 -8.16 -1.09 -5.50
C GLU A 55 -7.12 -0.48 -6.45
N PRO A 56 -7.41 -0.34 -7.76
CA PRO A 56 -6.48 0.22 -8.73
C PRO A 56 -6.13 1.69 -8.48
N GLY A 57 -6.97 2.43 -7.75
CA GLY A 57 -6.72 3.82 -7.35
C GLY A 57 -5.48 4.01 -6.46
N ILE A 58 -4.96 2.93 -5.89
CA ILE A 58 -3.73 2.88 -5.08
C ILE A 58 -2.50 3.31 -5.88
N GLY A 59 -2.35 2.79 -7.11
CA GLY A 59 -1.20 3.10 -7.96
C GLY A 59 -1.18 4.57 -8.34
N LEU A 60 -2.36 5.11 -8.64
CA LEU A 60 -2.52 6.52 -8.97
C LEU A 60 -2.26 7.41 -7.76
N SER A 61 -2.74 7.05 -6.56
CA SER A 61 -2.49 7.82 -5.34
C SER A 61 -1.00 7.87 -4.95
N ILE A 62 -0.29 6.79 -5.25
CA ILE A 62 1.14 6.64 -5.01
C ILE A 62 1.98 7.38 -6.06
N MET A 63 1.56 7.37 -7.33
CA MET A 63 2.24 8.07 -8.43
C MET A 63 1.93 9.57 -8.45
N ALA A 64 0.71 9.99 -8.09
CA ALA A 64 0.24 11.38 -8.15
C ALA A 64 0.70 12.23 -6.97
N GLY A 65 1.47 11.68 -6.03
CA GLY A 65 2.21 12.44 -5.04
C GLY A 65 1.40 13.00 -3.87
N MET A 66 0.24 13.65 -4.06
CA MET A 66 -0.47 14.33 -2.95
C MET A 66 -1.99 14.48 -3.08
N GLU A 67 -2.66 14.08 -4.17
CA GLU A 67 -4.11 14.38 -4.36
C GLU A 67 -5.01 13.15 -4.59
N GLY A 68 -4.44 11.95 -4.72
CA GLY A 68 -5.23 10.76 -5.07
C GLY A 68 -6.21 10.30 -4.00
N PHE A 69 -5.91 10.51 -2.71
CA PHE A 69 -6.79 10.08 -1.61
C PHE A 69 -8.14 10.83 -1.62
N GLN A 70 -8.14 12.13 -1.92
CA GLN A 70 -9.36 12.94 -2.04
C GLN A 70 -10.22 12.48 -3.23
N ILE A 71 -9.58 12.14 -4.35
CA ILE A 71 -10.25 11.60 -5.54
C ILE A 71 -10.89 10.23 -5.24
N VAL A 72 -10.17 9.35 -4.54
CA VAL A 72 -10.69 8.02 -4.16
C VAL A 72 -11.91 8.13 -3.24
N THR A 73 -11.89 9.04 -2.26
CA THR A 73 -13.05 9.26 -1.38
C THR A 73 -14.27 9.83 -2.10
N GLN A 74 -14.08 10.63 -3.17
CA GLN A 74 -15.19 11.14 -3.97
C GLN A 74 -15.77 10.11 -4.94
N VAL A 75 -14.95 9.18 -5.45
CA VAL A 75 -15.41 8.16 -6.42
C VAL A 75 -16.07 6.96 -5.73
N ILE A 76 -15.64 6.59 -4.52
CA ILE A 76 -16.19 5.44 -3.78
C ILE A 76 -17.34 5.86 -2.84
N GLY A 77 -17.44 7.15 -2.49
CA GLY A 77 -18.48 7.70 -1.62
C GLY A 77 -19.66 8.36 -2.35
N GLY A 78 -19.76 8.23 -3.68
CA GLY A 78 -20.83 8.79 -4.52
C GLY A 78 -21.77 7.73 -5.06
#